data_AF-A0A536ZII3-F1
#
_entry.id   AF-A0A536ZII3-F1
#
_cell.length_a   1.000
_cell.length_b   1.000
_cell.length_c   1.000
_cell.angle_alpha   90.00
_cell.angle_beta   90.00
_cell.angle_gamma   90.00
#
_symmetry.space_group_name_H-M   'P 1'
#
loop_
_entity.id
_entity.type
_entity.pdbx_description
1 polymer ?
#
loop_
_entity_poly.entity_id
_entity_poly.type
_entity_poly.pdbx_seq_one_letter_code
_entity_poly.pdbx_strand_id
1 'polypeptide(L)'
;MEISRARRAVFEALKIAAPHTFDDALRHAFLAEALNLKLTELDMDSLGEMEFCISIELSTGVTVLPSQLAALGSTEAIELHLEQALA
;
A
#
# COMPACT_ATOMS: atom_id res chain seq x y z
N MET A 1 2.46 -3.99 19.31
CA MET A 1 2.02 -4.85 18.19
C MET A 1 3.02 -4.63 17.09
N GLU A 2 3.78 -5.66 16.71
CA GLU A 2 4.75 -5.54 15.62
C GLU A 2 4.00 -5.43 14.29
N ILE A 3 4.33 -4.42 13.48
CA ILE A 3 3.70 -4.19 12.18
C ILE A 3 4.35 -5.16 11.17
N SER A 4 3.54 -5.87 10.39
CA SER A 4 4.08 -6.83 9.41
C SER A 4 4.93 -6.10 8.35
N ARG A 5 5.91 -6.81 7.77
CA ARG A 5 6.75 -6.25 6.70
C ARG A 5 5.90 -5.79 5.51
N ALA A 6 4.86 -6.55 5.17
CA ALA A 6 3.91 -6.20 4.11
C ALA A 6 3.16 -4.90 4.44
N ARG A 7 2.61 -4.78 5.65
CA ARG A 7 1.91 -3.56 6.09
C ARG A 7 2.82 -2.35 6.11
N ARG A 8 4.08 -2.52 6.53
CA ARG A 8 5.07 -1.44 6.48
C ARG A 8 5.39 -1.01 5.05
N ALA A 9 5.51 -1.95 4.12
CA ALA A 9 5.75 -1.64 2.71
C ALA A 9 4.57 -0.86 2.10
N VAL A 10 3.33 -1.31 2.34
CA VAL A 10 2.12 -0.59 1.88
C VAL A 10 2.05 0.81 2.48
N PHE A 11 2.34 0.97 3.76
CA PHE A 11 2.38 2.29 4.40
C PHE A 11 3.37 3.26 3.73
N GLU A 12 4.60 2.83 3.45
CA GLU A 12 5.58 3.70 2.79
C GLU A 12 5.21 3.98 1.32
N ALA A 13 4.61 3.01 0.62
CA ALA A 13 4.10 3.19 -0.73
C ALA A 13 2.95 4.21 -0.79
N LEU A 14 2.00 4.15 0.13
CA LEU A 14 0.88 5.10 0.21
C LEU A 14 1.34 6.54 0.49
N LYS A 15 2.39 6.73 1.29
CA LYS A 15 2.95 8.08 1.54
C LYS A 15 3.46 8.76 0.28
N ILE A 16 3.95 7.99 -0.68
CA ILE A 16 4.47 8.48 -1.95
C ILE A 16 3.32 8.67 -2.94
N ALA A 17 2.47 7.64 -3.06
CA ALA A 17 1.47 7.54 -4.11
C ALA A 17 0.21 8.39 -3.89
N ALA A 18 -0.17 8.65 -2.65
CA ALA A 18 -1.40 9.35 -2.29
C ALA A 18 -1.17 10.45 -1.25
N PRO A 19 -0.21 11.39 -1.45
CA PRO A 19 0.25 12.29 -0.39
C PRO A 19 -0.84 13.26 0.10
N HIS A 20 -1.87 13.52 -0.71
CA HIS A 20 -2.98 14.42 -0.37
C HIS A 20 -4.08 13.73 0.44
N THR A 21 -4.35 12.45 0.18
CA THR A 21 -5.39 11.69 0.91
C THR A 21 -4.81 10.92 2.08
N PHE A 22 -3.60 10.36 1.95
CA PHE A 22 -2.90 9.64 3.00
C PHE A 22 -2.14 10.60 3.92
N ASP A 23 -2.91 11.45 4.61
CA ASP A 23 -2.45 12.48 5.55
C ASP A 23 -2.02 11.89 6.90
N ASP A 24 -1.63 12.75 7.85
CA ASP A 24 -1.12 12.32 9.15
C ASP A 24 -2.16 11.59 10.01
N ALA A 25 -3.45 11.93 9.89
CA ALA A 25 -4.51 11.24 10.62
C ALA A 25 -4.71 9.83 10.08
N LEU A 26 -4.80 9.69 8.75
CA LEU A 26 -4.89 8.40 8.08
C LEU A 26 -3.65 7.53 8.30
N ARG A 27 -2.45 8.11 8.27
CA ARG A 27 -1.20 7.41 8.60
C ARG A 27 -1.22 6.84 10.01
N HIS A 28 -1.69 7.63 10.98
CA HIS A 28 -1.77 7.17 12.37
C HIS A 28 -2.79 6.04 12.51
N ALA A 29 -4.00 6.20 11.97
CA ALA A 29 -5.04 5.18 12.00
C ALA A 29 -4.60 3.88 11.29
N PHE A 30 -3.92 3.99 10.15
CA PHE A 30 -3.39 2.83 9.42
C PHE A 30 -2.40 2.01 10.25
N LEU A 31 -1.51 2.65 11.01
CA LEU A 31 -0.54 1.93 11.84
C LEU A 31 -1.12 1.46 13.18
N ALA A 32 -2.06 2.21 13.76
CA ALA A 32 -2.59 1.96 15.11
C ALA A 32 -3.80 1.03 15.15
N GLU A 33 -4.68 1.09 14.15
CA GLU A 33 -6.02 0.46 14.20
C GLU A 33 -6.19 -0.68 13.18
N ALA A 34 -5.13 -1.09 12.49
CA ALA A 34 -5.21 -2.00 11.36
C ALA A 34 -6.25 -1.56 10.30
N LEU A 35 -6.43 -0.24 10.13
CA LEU A 35 -7.35 0.33 9.14
C LEU A 35 -6.98 -0.13 7.73
N ASN A 36 -7.95 -0.63 6.98
CA ASN A 36 -7.80 -1.03 5.59
C ASN A 36 -8.50 -0.02 4.68
N LEU A 37 -7.81 0.40 3.63
CA LEU A 37 -8.28 1.43 2.70
C LEU A 37 -8.61 0.80 1.35
N LYS A 38 -9.70 1.24 0.73
CA LYS A 38 -9.92 0.93 -0.69
C LYS A 38 -9.07 1.85 -1.53
N LEU A 39 -8.47 1.33 -2.60
CA LEU A 39 -7.64 2.15 -3.48
C LEU A 39 -8.45 3.25 -4.17
N THR A 40 -9.73 3.01 -4.44
CA THR A 40 -10.64 4.01 -5.02
C THR A 40 -10.94 5.19 -4.10
N GLU A 41 -10.62 5.10 -2.81
CA GLU A 41 -10.78 6.17 -1.82
C GLU A 41 -9.51 7.02 -1.71
N LEU A 42 -8.42 6.63 -2.38
CA LEU A 42 -7.16 7.34 -2.42
C LEU A 42 -7.07 8.15 -3.71
N ASP A 43 -6.60 9.38 -3.61
CA ASP A 43 -6.29 10.20 -4.78
C ASP A 43 -4.95 9.75 -5.37
N MET A 44 -4.99 8.66 -6.12
CA MET A 44 -3.88 8.10 -6.88
C MET A 44 -4.18 8.22 -8.37
N ASP A 45 -3.39 9.03 -9.07
CA ASP A 45 -3.39 9.02 -10.53
C ASP A 45 -2.51 7.88 -11.08
N SER A 46 -2.39 7.79 -12.40
CA SER A 46 -1.56 6.75 -13.03
C SER A 46 -0.08 6.82 -12.62
N LEU A 47 0.43 8.01 -12.27
CA LEU A 47 1.81 8.16 -11.80
C LEU A 47 1.91 7.67 -10.35
N GLY A 48 0.97 8.04 -9.49
CA GLY A 48 0.87 7.56 -8.12
C GLY A 48 0.75 6.03 -8.05
N GLU A 49 -0.02 5.40 -8.92
CA GLU A 49 -0.07 3.94 -9.06
C GLU A 49 1.29 3.31 -9.41
N MET A 50 2.03 3.91 -10.33
CA MET A 50 3.38 3.44 -10.69
C MET A 50 4.36 3.62 -9.52
N GLU A 51 4.33 4.76 -8.85
CA GLU A 51 5.19 5.05 -7.69
C GLU A 51 4.88 4.13 -6.52
N PHE A 52 3.60 3.81 -6.30
CA PHE A 52 3.17 2.80 -5.34
C PHE A 52 3.85 1.46 -5.63
N CYS A 53 3.71 0.97 -6.87
CA CYS A 53 4.28 -0.31 -7.31
C CYS A 53 5.81 -0.34 -7.14
N ILE A 54 6.49 0.72 -7.56
CA ILE A 54 7.96 0.85 -7.42
C ILE A 54 8.38 0.83 -5.96
N SER A 55 7.67 1.56 -5.08
CA SER A 55 7.99 1.61 -3.65
C SER A 55 7.82 0.23 -2.98
N ILE A 56 6.78 -0.52 -3.35
CA ILE A 56 6.60 -1.91 -2.93
C ILE A 56 7.77 -2.77 -3.39
N GLU A 57 8.14 -2.72 -4.67
CA GLU A 57 9.22 -3.53 -5.22
C GLU A 57 10.57 -3.22 -4.57
N LEU A 58 10.89 -1.94 -4.38
CA LEU A 58 12.13 -1.52 -3.73
C LEU A 58 12.23 -1.96 -2.26
N SER A 59 11.11 -1.99 -1.53
CA SER A 59 11.09 -2.33 -0.10
C SER A 59 10.95 -3.83 0.18
N THR A 60 10.31 -4.57 -0.73
CA THR A 60 9.97 -5.98 -0.53
C THR A 60 10.75 -6.93 -1.43
N GLY A 61 11.17 -6.48 -2.62
CA GLY A 61 11.65 -7.33 -3.71
C GLY A 61 10.53 -8.02 -4.50
N VAL A 62 9.26 -7.77 -4.15
CA VAL A 62 8.09 -8.34 -4.82
C VAL A 62 7.58 -7.35 -5.86
N THR A 63 7.50 -7.79 -7.11
CA THR A 63 6.93 -6.98 -8.18
C THR A 63 5.40 -7.03 -8.13
N VAL A 64 4.77 -5.85 -8.04
CA VAL A 64 3.33 -5.65 -8.21
C VAL A 64 3.13 -4.70 -9.39
N LEU A 65 2.24 -5.05 -10.32
CA LEU A 65 1.93 -4.25 -11.49
C LEU A 65 0.68 -3.38 -11.25
N PRO A 66 0.53 -2.22 -11.92
CA PRO A 66 -0.66 -1.38 -11.80
C PRO A 66 -1.97 -2.13 -12.13
N SER A 67 -1.94 -3.04 -13.11
CA SER A 67 -3.09 -3.88 -13.46
C SER A 67 -3.51 -4.82 -12.32
N GLN A 68 -2.58 -5.20 -11.43
CA GLN A 68 -2.87 -5.99 -10.24
C GLN A 68 -3.44 -5.14 -9.11
N LEU A 69 -3.06 -3.86 -8.99
CA LEU A 69 -3.64 -2.94 -8.00
C LEU A 69 -5.16 -2.83 -8.17
N ALA A 70 -5.62 -2.67 -9.41
CA ALA A 70 -7.06 -2.63 -9.72
C ALA A 70 -7.79 -3.93 -9.33
N ALA A 71 -7.13 -5.09 -9.46
CA ALA A 71 -7.70 -6.37 -9.08
C ALA A 71 -7.72 -6.61 -7.56
N LEU A 72 -6.70 -6.13 -6.85
CA LEU A 72 -6.59 -6.26 -5.38
C LEU A 72 -7.52 -5.26 -4.67
N GLY A 73 -7.61 -4.03 -5.16
CA GLY A 73 -8.62 -3.02 -4.79
C GLY A 73 -8.54 -2.46 -3.36
N SER A 74 -7.73 -3.03 -2.48
CA SER A 74 -7.58 -2.61 -1.08
C SER A 74 -6.18 -2.88 -0.54
N THR A 75 -5.80 -2.14 0.51
CA THR A 75 -4.52 -2.32 1.20
C THR A 75 -4.41 -3.71 1.83
N GLU A 76 -5.50 -4.25 2.38
CA GLU A 76 -5.54 -5.60 2.96
C GLU A 76 -5.22 -6.69 1.93
N ALA A 77 -5.83 -6.60 0.74
CA ALA A 77 -5.58 -7.55 -0.33
C ALA A 77 -4.12 -7.48 -0.83
N ILE A 78 -3.56 -6.27 -0.89
CA ILE A 78 -2.14 -6.07 -1.23
C ILE A 78 -1.25 -6.65 -0.15
N GLU A 79 -1.53 -6.37 1.13
CA GLU A 79 -0.78 -6.91 2.27
C GLU A 79 -0.76 -8.45 2.24
N LEU A 80 -1.92 -9.08 2.04
CA LEU A 80 -2.02 -10.54 1.93
C LEU A 80 -1.23 -11.09 0.73
N HIS A 81 -1.31 -10.41 -0.42
CA HIS A 81 -0.55 -10.81 -1.61
C HIS A 81 0.96 -10.75 -1.36
N LEU A 82 1.43 -9.70 -0.67
CA LEU A 82 2.83 -9.55 -0.29
C LEU A 82 3.25 -10.59 0.74
N GLU A 83 2.43 -10.89 1.75
CA GLU A 83 2.73 -11.90 2.75
C GLU A 83 2.89 -13.29 2.13
N GLN A 84 2.07 -13.65 1.14
CA GLN A 84 2.21 -14.90 0.39
C GLN A 84 3.49 -14.96 -0.44
N ALA A 85 3.92 -13.83 -1.01
CA ALA A 85 5.13 -13.75 -1.83
C ALA A 85 6.42 -13.67 -1.01
N LEU A 86 6.33 -13.25 0.26
CA LEU A 86 7.45 -13.10 1.19
C LEU A 86 7.73 -14.34 2.05
N ALA A 87 6.83 -15.33 2.01
CA ALA A 87 6.95 -16.61 2.73
C ALA A 87 7.92 -17.57 2.04
#